data_AF-A0A151RPY2-F1
#
_entry.id   AF-A0A151RPY2-F1
#
_cell.length_a   1.000
_cell.length_b   1.000
_cell.length_c   1.000
_cell.angle_alpha   90.00
_cell.angle_beta   90.00
_cell.angle_gamma   90.00
#
_symmetry.space_group_name_H-M   'P 1'
#
loop_
_entity.id
_entity.type
_entity.pdbx_description
1 polymer ?
#
loop_
_entity_poly.entity_id
_entity_poly.type
_entity_poly.pdbx_seq_one_letter_code
_entity_poly.pdbx_strand_id
1 'polypeptide(L)'
;MQEPKKGHWDVAMHVLQYLKSSPGSGIILPSENDLQLVAFCDSDWASCPLTRRSVFGYLMKLGSVLVSWKTKKQTIVSRSSSEAEYRSMAHATSEILWLRNLLSCLQVMCDSPTTLYYDNQAALHLAANSVYHERTKHIEVDCHFIWEHLQARAISTAYVPTKQQPADIFTKSLVGNQFKELIVKLGVHHMHTPT
;
A
#
# COMPACT_ATOMS: atom_id res chain seq x y z
N MET A 1 -17.77 9.70 16.17
CA MET A 1 -18.82 8.70 15.89
C MET A 1 -19.85 8.78 17.01
N GLN A 2 -20.57 9.90 17.10
CA GLN A 2 -21.44 10.19 18.27
C GLN A 2 -22.93 9.91 17.98
N GLU A 3 -23.30 9.66 16.72
CA GLU A 3 -24.67 9.32 16.31
C GLU A 3 -24.64 8.18 15.25
N PRO A 4 -24.66 6.90 15.66
CA PRO A 4 -24.68 5.78 14.72
C PRO A 4 -26.01 5.71 13.96
N LYS A 5 -25.95 5.52 12.63
CA LYS A 5 -27.11 5.35 11.75
C LYS A 5 -27.20 3.91 11.29
N LYS A 6 -28.35 3.52 10.72
CA LYS A 6 -28.56 2.17 10.17
C LYS A 6 -27.44 1.71 9.22
N GLY A 7 -26.98 2.58 8.32
CA GLY A 7 -25.85 2.25 7.44
C GLY A 7 -24.54 1.94 8.17
N HIS A 8 -24.27 2.54 9.34
CA HIS A 8 -23.11 2.19 10.15
C HIS A 8 -23.26 0.78 10.76
N TRP A 9 -24.48 0.42 11.18
CA TRP A 9 -24.80 -0.92 11.68
C TRP A 9 -24.62 -1.99 10.60
N ASP A 10 -25.12 -1.73 9.39
CA ASP A 10 -25.00 -2.67 8.27
C ASP A 10 -23.53 -2.94 7.90
N VAL A 11 -22.69 -1.90 7.86
CA VAL A 11 -21.24 -2.03 7.64
C VAL A 11 -20.56 -2.82 8.78
N ALA A 12 -20.91 -2.53 10.04
CA ALA A 12 -20.37 -3.28 11.18
C ALA A 12 -20.77 -4.75 11.14
N MET A 13 -22.02 -5.05 10.78
CA MET A 13 -22.52 -6.42 10.65
C MET A 13 -21.82 -7.17 9.51
N HIS A 14 -21.55 -6.49 8.39
CA HIS A 14 -20.78 -7.06 7.28
C HIS A 14 -19.39 -7.51 7.72
N VAL A 15 -18.69 -6.70 8.51
CA VAL A 15 -17.37 -7.06 9.07
C VAL A 15 -17.47 -8.27 10.00
N LEU A 16 -18.49 -8.31 10.88
CA LEU A 16 -18.70 -9.45 11.78
C LEU A 16 -19.02 -10.74 11.03
N GLN A 17 -19.84 -10.66 9.98
CA GLN A 17 -20.15 -11.80 9.10
C GLN A 17 -18.89 -12.31 8.39
N TYR A 18 -18.04 -11.40 7.90
CA TYR A 18 -16.77 -11.75 7.31
C TYR A 18 -15.90 -12.52 8.31
N LEU A 19 -15.65 -11.97 9.51
CA LEU A 19 -14.83 -12.61 10.54
C LEU A 19 -15.38 -13.98 10.96
N LYS A 20 -16.71 -14.10 11.10
CA LYS A 20 -17.38 -15.37 11.43
C LYS A 20 -17.22 -16.42 10.32
N SER A 21 -17.15 -15.99 9.05
CA SER A 21 -16.99 -16.89 7.90
C SER A 21 -15.56 -17.38 7.68
N SER A 22 -14.56 -16.73 8.29
CA SER A 22 -13.14 -16.98 8.05
C SER A 22 -12.30 -17.18 9.33
N PRO A 23 -12.76 -17.97 10.33
CA PRO A 23 -12.04 -18.13 11.60
C PRO A 23 -10.66 -18.80 11.44
N GLY A 24 -10.49 -19.59 10.38
CA GLY A 24 -9.24 -20.27 10.05
C GLY A 24 -8.31 -19.51 9.12
N SER A 25 -8.64 -18.26 8.77
CA SER A 25 -7.79 -17.45 7.89
C SER A 25 -6.67 -16.79 8.68
N GLY A 26 -5.43 -16.96 8.23
CA GLY A 26 -4.27 -16.34 8.85
C GLY A 26 -3.10 -16.19 7.90
N ILE A 27 -2.11 -15.43 8.34
CA ILE A 27 -0.83 -15.28 7.64
C ILE A 27 0.11 -16.37 8.16
N ILE A 28 0.75 -17.10 7.25
CA ILE A 28 1.73 -18.13 7.59
C ILE A 28 3.13 -17.49 7.57
N LEU A 29 3.90 -17.74 8.63
CA LEU A 29 5.30 -17.34 8.75
C LEU A 29 6.19 -18.57 8.49
N PRO A 30 6.62 -18.82 7.24
CA PRO A 30 7.51 -19.94 6.95
C PRO A 30 8.87 -19.73 7.60
N SER A 31 9.51 -20.82 8.01
CA SER A 31 10.88 -20.82 8.52
C SER A 31 11.90 -20.49 7.42
N GLU A 32 11.62 -20.87 6.18
CA GLU A 32 12.43 -20.57 5.01
C GLU A 32 11.91 -19.29 4.34
N ASN A 33 12.76 -18.26 4.30
CA ASN A 33 12.44 -16.97 3.71
C ASN A 33 13.74 -16.26 3.28
N ASP A 34 13.74 -15.60 2.13
CA ASP A 34 14.90 -14.86 1.60
C ASP A 34 15.13 -13.51 2.29
N LEU A 35 14.20 -13.10 3.17
CA LEU A 35 14.20 -11.85 3.92
C LEU A 35 14.32 -10.61 3.02
N GLN A 36 13.87 -10.71 1.77
CA GLN A 36 13.88 -9.56 0.85
C GLN A 36 12.69 -8.65 1.12
N LEU A 37 12.96 -7.39 1.45
CA LEU A 37 11.91 -6.41 1.63
C LEU A 37 11.37 -5.94 0.28
N VAL A 38 10.05 -6.08 0.08
CA VAL A 38 9.30 -5.63 -1.09
C VAL A 38 8.08 -4.85 -0.63
N ALA A 39 7.74 -3.76 -1.32
CA ALA A 39 6.59 -2.92 -0.97
C ALA A 39 5.64 -2.74 -2.15
N PHE A 40 4.36 -2.55 -1.86
CA PHE A 40 3.33 -2.15 -2.81
C PHE A 40 2.56 -0.97 -2.26
N CYS A 41 2.19 -0.02 -3.12
CA CYS A 41 1.32 1.09 -2.77
C CYS A 41 0.27 1.35 -3.84
N ASP A 42 -0.87 1.87 -3.42
CA ASP A 42 -1.96 2.33 -4.29
C ASP A 42 -2.65 3.54 -3.63
N SER A 43 -3.40 4.30 -4.43
CA SER A 43 -4.33 5.30 -3.92
C SER A 43 -5.65 5.31 -4.69
N ASP A 44 -6.74 5.54 -3.97
CA ASP A 44 -8.06 5.80 -4.55
C ASP A 44 -8.38 7.29 -4.45
N TRP A 45 -8.38 7.97 -5.60
CA TRP A 45 -8.48 9.41 -5.68
C TRP A 45 -9.89 9.91 -5.37
N ALA A 46 -9.98 10.86 -4.42
CA ALA A 46 -11.22 11.49 -4.00
C ALA A 46 -12.34 10.51 -3.60
N SER A 47 -11.95 9.32 -3.11
CA SER A 47 -12.85 8.22 -2.81
C SER A 47 -13.81 8.48 -1.65
N CYS A 48 -13.41 9.30 -0.67
CA CYS A 48 -14.30 9.67 0.43
C CYS A 48 -15.41 10.62 -0.06
N PRO A 49 -16.71 10.22 -0.05
CA PRO A 49 -17.78 11.06 -0.60
C PRO A 49 -17.98 12.37 0.18
N LEU A 50 -17.74 12.36 1.48
CA LEU A 50 -17.94 13.51 2.37
C LEU A 50 -16.84 14.56 2.25
N THR A 51 -15.58 14.14 2.21
CA THR A 51 -14.44 15.07 2.24
C THR A 51 -13.71 15.18 0.91
N ARG A 52 -14.06 14.34 -0.08
CA ARG A 52 -13.35 14.19 -1.37
C ARG A 52 -11.84 13.99 -1.22
N ARG A 53 -11.42 13.44 -0.07
CA ARG A 53 -10.03 13.10 0.22
C ARG A 53 -9.77 11.70 -0.29
N SER A 54 -8.60 11.51 -0.88
CA SER A 54 -8.15 10.20 -1.35
C SER A 54 -7.88 9.27 -0.17
N VAL A 55 -7.97 7.96 -0.41
CA VAL A 55 -7.51 6.93 0.53
C VAL A 55 -6.28 6.30 -0.08
N PHE A 56 -5.21 6.20 0.69
CA PHE A 56 -4.00 5.50 0.26
C PHE A 56 -3.83 4.23 1.07
N GLY A 57 -3.15 3.28 0.46
CA GLY A 57 -2.83 2.01 1.07
C GLY A 57 -1.45 1.55 0.66
N TYR A 58 -0.76 0.89 1.59
CA TYR A 58 0.46 0.19 1.29
C TYR A 58 0.53 -1.13 2.04
N LEU A 59 1.37 -2.00 1.53
CA LEU A 59 1.78 -3.22 2.19
C LEU A 59 3.24 -3.50 1.91
N MET A 60 3.89 -4.18 2.84
CA MET A 60 5.29 -4.54 2.77
C MET A 60 5.44 -5.98 3.16
N LYS A 61 6.22 -6.68 2.35
CA LYS A 61 6.55 -8.07 2.54
C LYS A 61 8.03 -8.24 2.82
N LEU A 62 8.32 -9.17 3.72
CA LEU A 62 9.65 -9.70 3.93
C LEU A 62 9.65 -11.12 3.33
N GLY A 63 10.25 -11.24 2.14
CA GLY A 63 10.07 -12.34 1.21
C GLY A 63 8.61 -12.59 0.85
N SER A 64 8.08 -13.75 1.23
CA SER A 64 6.68 -14.11 0.96
C SER A 64 5.68 -13.56 1.99
N VAL A 65 6.17 -13.09 3.14
CA VAL A 65 5.35 -12.77 4.32
C VAL A 65 4.98 -11.30 4.38
N LEU A 66 3.71 -11.00 4.63
CA LEU A 66 3.25 -9.64 4.94
C LEU A 66 3.69 -9.22 6.35
N VAL A 67 4.45 -8.13 6.46
CA VAL A 67 5.02 -7.65 7.73
C VAL A 67 4.54 -6.25 8.15
N SER A 68 4.16 -5.40 7.20
CA SER A 68 3.55 -4.09 7.50
C SER A 68 2.48 -3.78 6.46
N TRP A 69 1.38 -3.17 6.89
CA TRP A 69 0.31 -2.71 6.00
C TRP A 69 -0.43 -1.54 6.64
N LYS A 70 -1.03 -0.71 5.79
CA LYS A 70 -1.81 0.43 6.24
C LYS A 70 -2.85 0.81 5.21
N THR A 71 -4.01 1.23 5.70
CA THR A 71 -4.99 1.99 4.95
C THR A 71 -5.24 3.29 5.70
N LYS A 72 -5.20 4.43 5.00
CA LYS A 72 -5.45 5.72 5.63
C LYS A 72 -6.00 6.72 4.62
N LYS A 73 -7.00 7.50 5.06
CA LYS A 73 -7.44 8.68 4.32
C LYS A 73 -6.35 9.76 4.35
N GLN A 74 -5.99 10.30 3.19
CA GLN A 74 -5.06 11.41 3.08
C GLN A 74 -5.58 12.61 3.89
N THR A 75 -4.67 13.36 4.50
CA THR A 75 -5.03 14.53 5.32
C THR A 75 -5.46 15.71 4.45
N ILE A 76 -4.88 15.82 3.26
CA ILE A 76 -5.11 16.88 2.27
C ILE A 76 -5.92 16.32 1.10
N VAL A 77 -6.73 17.16 0.45
CA VAL A 77 -7.44 16.80 -0.78
C VAL A 77 -6.46 16.90 -1.95
N SER A 78 -6.34 15.82 -2.72
CA SER A 78 -5.55 15.81 -3.96
C SER A 78 -6.39 16.26 -5.14
N ARG A 79 -5.81 17.10 -6.00
CA ARG A 79 -6.48 17.68 -7.18
C ARG A 79 -6.33 16.82 -8.43
N SER A 80 -5.46 15.82 -8.40
CA SER A 80 -5.30 14.80 -9.44
C SER A 80 -5.06 13.42 -8.84
N SER A 81 -5.26 12.37 -9.63
CA SER A 81 -4.88 11.00 -9.26
C SER A 81 -3.37 10.87 -9.08
N SER A 82 -2.57 11.48 -9.96
CA SER A 82 -1.11 11.46 -9.83
C SER A 82 -0.62 12.08 -8.51
N GLU A 83 -1.24 13.18 -8.05
CA GLU A 83 -0.92 13.77 -6.73
C GLU A 83 -1.22 12.80 -5.58
N ALA A 84 -2.36 12.09 -5.65
CA ALA A 84 -2.72 11.11 -4.64
C ALA A 84 -1.74 9.92 -4.62
N GLU A 85 -1.30 9.48 -5.79
CA GLU A 85 -0.30 8.42 -5.96
C GLU A 85 1.06 8.83 -5.37
N TYR A 86 1.58 10.02 -5.68
CA TYR A 86 2.86 10.49 -5.13
C TYR A 86 2.85 10.55 -3.61
N ARG A 87 1.76 11.04 -3.02
CA ARG A 87 1.60 11.03 -1.57
C ARG A 87 1.57 9.62 -0.99
N SER A 88 0.94 8.68 -1.69
CA SER A 88 0.95 7.25 -1.30
C SER A 88 2.37 6.69 -1.33
N MET A 89 3.11 6.94 -2.42
CA MET A 89 4.50 6.53 -2.58
C MET A 89 5.42 7.15 -1.53
N ALA A 90 5.25 8.42 -1.18
CA ALA A 90 6.05 9.08 -0.15
C ALA A 90 5.80 8.44 1.22
N HIS A 91 4.54 8.17 1.57
CA HIS A 91 4.20 7.44 2.80
C HIS A 91 4.78 6.02 2.82
N ALA A 92 4.67 5.28 1.72
CA ALA A 92 5.28 3.95 1.60
C ALA A 92 6.81 4.04 1.71
N THR A 93 7.45 5.03 1.10
CA THR A 93 8.89 5.24 1.18
C THR A 93 9.35 5.51 2.61
N SER A 94 8.64 6.36 3.37
CA SER A 94 8.95 6.60 4.78
C SER A 94 8.89 5.31 5.62
N GLU A 95 7.88 4.49 5.39
CA GLU A 95 7.71 3.20 6.09
C GLU A 95 8.80 2.19 5.67
N ILE A 96 9.20 2.15 4.40
CA ILE A 96 10.32 1.30 3.93
C ILE A 96 11.59 1.66 4.69
N LEU A 97 11.92 2.96 4.79
CA LEU A 97 13.11 3.42 5.49
C LEU A 97 13.07 3.05 6.98
N TRP A 98 11.90 3.20 7.60
CA TRP A 98 11.70 2.79 8.99
C TRP A 98 11.92 1.28 9.17
N LEU A 99 11.33 0.45 8.31
CA LEU A 99 11.52 -1.01 8.36
C LEU A 99 12.96 -1.43 8.09
N ARG A 100 13.64 -0.82 7.11
CA ARG A 100 15.05 -1.11 6.84
C ARG A 100 15.94 -0.80 8.04
N ASN A 101 15.67 0.31 8.73
CA ASN A 101 16.37 0.66 9.97
C ASN A 101 16.06 -0.34 11.08
N LEU A 102 14.80 -0.74 11.25
CA LEU A 102 14.40 -1.75 12.23
C LEU A 102 15.08 -3.10 11.96
N LEU A 103 15.08 -3.56 10.71
CA LEU A 103 15.74 -4.80 10.29
C LEU A 103 17.25 -4.75 10.54
N SER A 104 17.90 -3.61 10.28
CA SER A 104 19.30 -3.39 10.61
C SER A 104 19.57 -3.53 12.11
N CYS A 105 18.70 -2.97 12.97
CA CYS A 105 18.80 -3.18 14.43
C CYS A 105 18.65 -4.65 14.84
N LEU A 106 17.90 -5.44 14.06
CA LEU A 106 17.72 -6.88 14.23
C LEU A 106 18.80 -7.72 13.51
N GLN A 107 19.87 -7.08 13.01
CA GLN A 107 20.98 -7.73 12.30
C GLN A 107 20.57 -8.40 10.96
N VAL A 108 19.45 -7.97 10.38
CA VAL A 108 19.01 -8.37 9.03
C VAL A 108 19.44 -7.30 8.03
N MET A 109 20.45 -7.62 7.21
CA MET A 109 21.00 -6.70 6.23
C MET A 109 20.12 -6.65 4.96
N CYS A 110 19.73 -5.45 4.56
CA CYS A 110 18.98 -5.20 3.33
C CYS A 110 19.90 -4.51 2.31
N ASP A 111 20.87 -5.23 1.75
CA ASP A 111 21.90 -4.61 0.89
C ASP A 111 21.36 -4.13 -0.46
N SER A 112 20.28 -4.74 -0.94
CA SER A 112 19.60 -4.32 -2.16
C SER A 112 18.58 -3.20 -1.91
N PRO A 113 18.34 -2.32 -2.90
CA PRO A 113 17.22 -1.39 -2.85
C PRO A 113 15.90 -2.15 -2.69
N THR A 114 14.99 -1.61 -1.89
CA THR A 114 13.64 -2.18 -1.72
C THR A 114 12.77 -1.79 -2.91
N THR A 115 12.24 -2.78 -3.63
CA THR A 115 11.35 -2.55 -4.77
C THR A 115 9.97 -2.11 -4.29
N LEU A 116 9.55 -0.91 -4.69
CA LEU A 116 8.23 -0.34 -4.50
C LEU A 116 7.39 -0.49 -5.78
N TYR A 117 6.37 -1.34 -5.71
CA TYR A 117 5.43 -1.60 -6.80
C TYR A 117 4.23 -0.65 -6.76
N TYR A 118 3.88 -0.09 -7.91
CA TYR A 118 2.78 0.86 -8.09
C TYR A 118 2.15 0.71 -9.49
N ASP A 119 0.93 1.22 -9.70
CA ASP A 119 0.12 0.91 -10.89
C ASP A 119 -0.08 2.09 -11.86
N ASN A 120 0.53 3.25 -11.60
CA ASN A 120 0.36 4.45 -12.42
C ASN A 120 1.68 4.93 -13.06
N GLN A 121 1.99 4.43 -14.26
CA GLN A 121 3.20 4.80 -15.01
C GLN A 121 3.42 6.31 -15.22
N ALA A 122 2.34 7.12 -15.20
CA ALA A 122 2.46 8.58 -15.30
C ALA A 122 3.24 9.18 -14.11
N ALA A 123 3.18 8.54 -12.94
CA ALA A 123 3.95 8.92 -11.75
C ALA A 123 5.46 8.61 -11.89
N LEU A 124 5.86 7.69 -12.77
CA LEU A 124 7.28 7.45 -13.07
C LEU A 124 7.85 8.60 -13.92
N HIS A 125 7.08 9.03 -14.93
CA HIS A 125 7.51 10.04 -15.89
C HIS A 125 7.65 11.45 -15.29
N LEU A 126 6.82 11.83 -14.32
CA LEU A 126 7.00 13.11 -13.62
C LEU A 126 8.14 13.04 -12.58
N ALA A 127 8.37 11.89 -11.93
CA ALA A 127 9.48 11.74 -11.00
C ALA A 127 10.83 11.85 -11.73
N ALA A 128 10.92 11.28 -12.94
CA ALA A 128 12.10 11.34 -13.79
C ALA A 128 12.41 12.71 -14.39
N ASN A 129 11.41 13.61 -14.47
CA ASN A 129 11.54 14.92 -15.11
C ASN A 129 11.30 16.04 -14.09
N SER A 130 12.32 16.36 -13.30
CA SER A 130 12.34 17.49 -12.34
C SER A 130 12.17 18.88 -12.99
N VAL A 131 11.99 18.95 -14.31
CA VAL A 131 11.98 20.18 -15.12
C VAL A 131 10.56 20.74 -15.35
N TYR A 132 9.49 19.99 -15.04
CA TYR A 132 8.10 20.48 -15.26
C TYR A 132 7.54 21.33 -14.10
N HIS A 133 7.97 22.60 -14.09
CA HIS A 133 7.27 23.88 -13.79
C HIS A 133 6.36 24.10 -12.55
N GLU A 134 6.81 25.06 -11.71
CA GLU A 134 6.13 26.23 -11.08
C GLU A 134 4.76 26.13 -10.37
N ARG A 135 3.96 25.07 -10.51
CA ARG A 135 2.55 25.03 -10.01
C ARG A 135 2.26 23.97 -8.96
N THR A 136 3.25 23.25 -8.45
CA THR A 136 3.05 22.06 -7.61
C THR A 136 3.98 21.95 -6.40
N LYS A 137 4.35 23.09 -5.77
CA LYS A 137 5.21 23.12 -4.57
C LYS A 137 4.83 22.13 -3.45
N HIS A 138 3.54 21.84 -3.28
CA HIS A 138 3.05 20.91 -2.25
C HIS A 138 3.15 19.42 -2.63
N ILE A 139 3.44 19.12 -3.89
CA ILE A 139 3.73 17.77 -4.42
C ILE A 139 5.23 17.61 -4.65
N GLU A 140 5.92 18.71 -4.98
CA GLU A 140 7.37 18.77 -5.20
C GLU A 140 8.15 18.18 -4.03
N VAL A 141 7.74 18.44 -2.78
CA VAL A 141 8.42 17.87 -1.59
C VAL A 141 8.36 16.34 -1.58
N ASP A 142 7.18 15.76 -1.80
CA ASP A 142 7.00 14.30 -1.85
C ASP A 142 7.78 13.70 -3.02
N CYS A 143 7.74 14.35 -4.19
CA CYS A 143 8.51 13.94 -5.38
C CYS A 143 10.02 13.98 -5.14
N HIS A 144 10.54 15.06 -4.56
CA HIS A 144 11.97 15.21 -4.24
C HIS A 144 12.40 14.17 -3.20
N PHE A 145 11.59 13.95 -2.16
CA PHE A 145 11.85 12.93 -1.14
C PHE A 145 11.98 11.52 -1.75
N ILE A 146 11.04 11.13 -2.62
CA ILE A 146 11.10 9.84 -3.33
C ILE A 146 12.33 9.80 -4.24
N TRP A 147 12.59 10.88 -4.99
CA TRP A 147 13.71 10.95 -5.92
C TRP A 147 15.06 10.81 -5.24
N GLU A 148 15.29 11.51 -4.13
CA GLU A 148 16.52 11.41 -3.35
C GLU A 148 16.78 9.96 -2.90
N HIS A 149 15.74 9.25 -2.48
CA HIS A 149 15.87 7.85 -2.06
C HIS A 149 15.99 6.85 -3.21
N LEU A 150 15.52 7.19 -4.40
CA LEU A 150 15.84 6.45 -5.63
C LEU A 150 17.32 6.62 -6.01
N GLN A 151 17.83 7.86 -5.97
CA GLN A 151 19.24 8.15 -6.28
C GLN A 151 20.19 7.52 -5.26
N ALA A 152 19.83 7.54 -3.98
CA ALA A 152 20.57 6.88 -2.91
C ALA A 152 20.48 5.35 -2.94
N ARG A 153 19.72 4.76 -3.88
CA ARG A 153 19.44 3.32 -3.97
C ARG A 153 18.88 2.71 -2.67
N ALA A 154 18.14 3.50 -1.90
CA ALA A 154 17.39 2.99 -0.75
C ALA A 154 16.13 2.25 -1.23
N ILE A 155 15.51 2.76 -2.29
CA ILE A 155 14.35 2.17 -2.96
C ILE A 155 14.60 2.05 -4.47
N SER A 156 13.87 1.14 -5.11
CA SER A 156 13.69 1.08 -6.56
C SER A 156 12.19 1.07 -6.85
N THR A 157 11.77 1.43 -8.06
CA THR A 157 10.34 1.43 -8.44
C THR A 157 10.09 0.45 -9.57
N ALA A 158 8.94 -0.23 -9.53
CA ALA A 158 8.51 -1.15 -10.57
C ALA A 158 7.01 -1.04 -10.82
N TYR A 159 6.60 -1.15 -12.08
CA TYR A 159 5.18 -1.14 -12.44
C TYR A 159 4.53 -2.49 -12.15
N VAL A 160 3.34 -2.49 -11.56
CA VAL A 160 2.46 -3.66 -11.46
C VAL A 160 1.09 -3.32 -12.07
N PRO A 161 0.51 -4.19 -12.92
CA PRO A 161 -0.84 -3.96 -13.44
C PRO A 161 -1.87 -3.88 -12.31
N THR A 162 -2.87 -3.01 -12.41
CA THR A 162 -3.92 -2.81 -11.38
C THR A 162 -4.60 -4.13 -10.97
N LYS A 163 -4.91 -5.04 -11.90
CA LYS A 163 -5.48 -6.36 -11.58
C LYS A 163 -4.59 -7.22 -10.68
N GLN A 164 -3.28 -6.94 -10.68
CA GLN A 164 -2.29 -7.66 -9.91
C GLN A 164 -1.81 -6.90 -8.68
N GLN A 165 -2.30 -5.68 -8.44
CA GLN A 165 -1.88 -4.78 -7.36
C GLN A 165 -2.51 -5.20 -6.02
N PRO A 166 -1.78 -5.86 -5.10
CA PRO A 166 -2.33 -6.23 -3.79
C PRO A 166 -2.70 -5.02 -2.91
N ALA A 167 -2.11 -3.85 -3.17
CA ALA A 167 -2.44 -2.64 -2.41
C ALA A 167 -3.89 -2.15 -2.64
N ASP A 168 -4.55 -2.57 -3.72
CA ASP A 168 -5.95 -2.26 -4.03
C ASP A 168 -6.91 -2.71 -2.91
N ILE A 169 -6.57 -3.76 -2.17
CA ILE A 169 -7.38 -4.22 -1.01
C ILE A 169 -7.52 -3.12 0.03
N PHE A 170 -6.52 -2.24 0.17
CA PHE A 170 -6.47 -1.22 1.19
C PHE A 170 -7.12 0.11 0.78
N THR A 171 -7.45 0.27 -0.49
CA THR A 171 -7.90 1.55 -1.07
C THR A 171 -9.27 1.46 -1.72
N LYS A 172 -9.60 0.31 -2.33
CA LYS A 172 -10.80 0.12 -3.17
C LYS A 172 -11.74 -0.91 -2.54
N SER A 173 -13.04 -0.72 -2.77
CA SER A 173 -14.05 -1.73 -2.43
C SER A 173 -14.10 -2.81 -3.51
N LEU A 174 -13.29 -3.86 -3.35
CA LEU A 174 -13.13 -4.91 -4.36
C LEU A 174 -14.27 -5.92 -4.33
N VAL A 175 -14.66 -6.39 -5.52
CA VAL A 175 -15.76 -7.36 -5.70
C VAL A 175 -15.22 -8.78 -5.78
N GLY A 176 -15.84 -9.69 -5.02
CA GLY A 176 -15.78 -11.16 -5.14
C GLY A 176 -14.44 -11.75 -5.58
N ASN A 177 -14.28 -11.99 -6.88
CA ASN A 177 -13.13 -12.73 -7.43
C ASN A 177 -11.81 -11.96 -7.26
N GLN A 178 -11.80 -10.65 -7.51
CA GLN A 178 -10.57 -9.85 -7.37
C GLN A 178 -10.11 -9.81 -5.92
N PHE A 179 -11.05 -9.68 -4.97
CA PHE A 179 -10.73 -9.74 -3.54
C PHE A 179 -10.11 -11.09 -3.15
N LYS A 180 -10.70 -12.20 -3.63
CA LYS A 180 -10.18 -13.56 -3.36
C LYS A 180 -8.80 -13.80 -3.96
N GLU A 181 -8.52 -13.27 -5.15
CA GLU A 181 -7.19 -13.39 -5.76
C GLU A 181 -6.14 -12.57 -5.00
N LEU A 182 -6.48 -11.33 -4.62
CA LEU A 182 -5.54 -10.45 -3.94
C LEU A 182 -5.31 -10.86 -2.47
N ILE A 183 -6.29 -11.45 -1.78
CA ILE A 183 -6.10 -11.87 -0.38
C ILE A 183 -5.12 -13.05 -0.27
N VAL A 184 -5.12 -13.95 -1.26
CA VAL A 184 -4.10 -15.01 -1.37
C VAL A 184 -2.72 -14.38 -1.60
N LYS A 185 -2.64 -13.31 -2.41
CA LYS A 185 -1.38 -12.57 -2.58
C LYS A 185 -0.92 -11.85 -1.31
N LEU A 186 -1.79 -11.54 -0.35
CA LEU A 186 -1.37 -11.05 0.96
C LEU A 186 -0.72 -12.13 1.84
N GLY A 187 -0.75 -13.40 1.42
CA GLY A 187 -0.29 -14.53 2.22
C GLY A 187 -1.34 -15.00 3.23
N VAL A 188 -2.61 -14.63 3.04
CA VAL A 188 -3.70 -15.12 3.88
C VAL A 188 -4.18 -16.47 3.35
N HIS A 189 -4.03 -17.50 4.17
CA HIS A 189 -4.43 -18.86 3.87
C HIS A 189 -5.53 -19.33 4.81
N HIS A 190 -6.49 -20.10 4.29
CA HIS A 190 -7.48 -20.81 5.11
C HIS A 190 -6.87 -22.12 5.61
N MET A 191 -6.57 -22.20 6.90
CA MET A 191 -5.96 -23.39 7.51
C MET A 191 -6.88 -24.61 7.59
N HIS A 192 -8.18 -24.43 7.32
CA HIS A 192 -9.21 -25.48 7.44
C HIS A 192 -9.74 -25.95 6.08
N THR A 193 -9.19 -25.46 4.97
CA THR A 193 -9.50 -26.00 3.64
C THR A 193 -8.74 -27.30 3.46
N PRO A 194 -9.39 -28.41 3.07
CA PRO A 194 -8.68 -29.64 2.77
C PRO A 194 -7.71 -29.38 1.60
N THR A 195 -6.44 -29.74 1.81
CA THR A 195 -5.39 -29.83 0.79
C THR A 195 -5.69 -30.93 -0.20
#